data_AF-A0AA48QXG0-F1
#
_entry.id   AF-A0AA48QXG0-F1
#
_cell.length_a   1.000
_cell.length_b   1.000
_cell.length_c   1.000
_cell.angle_alpha   90.00
_cell.angle_beta   90.00
_cell.angle_gamma   90.00
#
_symmetry.space_group_name_H-M   'P 1'
#
loop_
_entity.id
_entity.type
_entity.pdbx_description
1 polymer ?
#
loop_
_entity_poly.entity_id
_entity_poly.type
_entity_poly.pdbx_seq_one_letter_code
_entity_poly.pdbx_strand_id
1 'polypeptide(L)'
;MTIPSLPTRDDFWGTIERAWSTIDDSSARALLLSENAEERLAAAETLVNKHTEAMLEALRIILRQYNAPQLAAWDAHCERALYDLDREDVHEALDGSDDGFLYTRGFVVAAGRKHYEAVFTQPLKWGIMDVEEESMCYLACHLYKDMFGEWPPRTGISRETCSNKDGWP
;
A
#
# COMPACT_ATOMS: atom_id res chain seq x y z
N MET A 1 14.26 11.78 -28.83
CA MET A 1 14.27 11.18 -27.49
C MET A 1 12.87 11.31 -26.93
N THR A 2 12.20 10.20 -26.65
CA THR A 2 10.88 10.18 -26.01
C THR A 2 11.08 10.42 -24.52
N ILE A 3 10.44 11.45 -23.96
CA ILE A 3 10.41 11.67 -22.51
C ILE A 3 9.53 10.54 -21.93
N PRO A 4 10.03 9.76 -20.95
CA PRO A 4 9.21 8.72 -20.31
C PRO A 4 7.96 9.35 -19.68
N SER A 5 6.79 8.75 -19.90
CA SER A 5 5.55 9.19 -19.24
C SER A 5 5.63 8.95 -17.73
N LEU A 6 4.96 9.82 -16.97
CA LEU A 6 4.78 9.62 -15.53
C LEU A 6 3.81 8.46 -15.28
N PRO A 7 4.03 7.62 -14.24
CA PRO A 7 3.09 6.60 -13.83
C PRO A 7 1.70 7.18 -13.55
N THR A 8 0.69 6.55 -14.14
CA THR A 8 -0.71 6.74 -13.79
C THR A 8 -1.07 5.94 -12.53
N ARG A 9 -2.30 6.11 -12.03
CA ARG A 9 -2.84 5.28 -10.93
C ARG A 9 -2.89 3.79 -11.33
N ASP A 10 -3.16 3.49 -12.59
CA ASP A 10 -3.17 2.11 -13.07
C ASP A 10 -1.74 1.53 -13.15
N ASP A 11 -0.75 2.34 -13.52
CA ASP A 11 0.67 1.93 -13.49
C ASP A 11 1.16 1.68 -12.06
N PHE A 12 0.70 2.47 -11.09
CA PHE A 12 0.98 2.27 -9.67
C PHE A 12 0.55 0.87 -9.23
N TRP A 13 -0.75 0.55 -9.41
CA TRP A 13 -1.29 -0.77 -9.07
C TRP A 13 -0.65 -1.89 -9.89
N GLY A 14 -0.45 -1.68 -11.20
CA GLY A 14 0.21 -2.63 -12.07
C GLY A 14 1.65 -2.96 -11.65
N THR A 15 2.35 -2.03 -10.99
CA THR A 15 3.68 -2.28 -10.43
C THR A 15 3.61 -3.21 -9.22
N ILE A 16 2.64 -3.01 -8.34
CA ILE A 16 2.40 -3.91 -7.19
C ILE A 16 2.03 -5.31 -7.69
N GLU A 17 1.14 -5.42 -8.68
CA GLU A 17 0.77 -6.72 -9.26
C GLU A 17 1.95 -7.42 -9.95
N ARG A 18 2.84 -6.66 -10.61
CA ARG A 18 4.08 -7.23 -11.19
C ARG A 18 5.01 -7.75 -10.11
N ALA A 19 5.16 -7.06 -8.98
CA ALA A 19 5.96 -7.54 -7.85
C ALA A 19 5.36 -8.84 -7.29
N TRP A 20 4.05 -8.90 -7.09
CA TRP A 20 3.38 -10.13 -6.66
C TRP A 20 3.48 -11.27 -7.66
N SER A 21 3.54 -11.00 -8.96
CA SER A 21 3.67 -12.05 -9.98
C SER A 21 4.97 -12.86 -9.89
N THR A 22 5.97 -12.37 -9.13
CA THR A 22 7.22 -13.10 -8.88
C THR A 22 7.16 -13.95 -7.61
N ILE A 23 6.07 -13.88 -6.86
CA ILE A 23 5.88 -14.54 -5.57
C ILE A 23 4.78 -15.59 -5.71
N ASP A 24 5.06 -16.83 -5.31
CA ASP A 24 4.01 -17.82 -5.06
C ASP A 24 3.44 -17.57 -3.66
N ASP A 25 2.32 -16.86 -3.60
CA ASP A 25 1.63 -16.53 -2.35
C ASP A 25 0.71 -17.65 -1.86
N SER A 26 0.72 -18.82 -2.51
CA SER A 26 -0.20 -19.94 -2.21
C SER A 26 -1.68 -19.52 -2.20
N SER A 27 -2.06 -18.57 -3.06
CA SER A 27 -3.42 -17.97 -3.13
C SER A 27 -3.83 -17.11 -1.93
N ALA A 28 -2.92 -16.78 -1.02
CA ALA A 28 -3.24 -16.02 0.18
C ALA A 28 -3.86 -14.64 -0.15
N ARG A 29 -3.40 -13.92 -1.19
CA ARG A 29 -4.04 -12.66 -1.60
C ARG A 29 -5.48 -12.83 -2.07
N ALA A 30 -5.79 -13.93 -2.75
CA ALA A 30 -7.15 -14.19 -3.19
C ALA A 30 -8.07 -14.47 -1.99
N LEU A 31 -7.56 -15.13 -0.96
CA LEU A 31 -8.29 -15.44 0.27
C LEU A 31 -8.58 -14.22 1.15
N LEU A 32 -7.92 -13.07 0.93
CA LEU A 32 -8.28 -11.80 1.59
C LEU A 32 -9.72 -11.35 1.28
N LEU A 33 -10.34 -11.89 0.22
CA LEU A 33 -11.74 -11.66 -0.13
C LEU A 33 -12.62 -12.88 0.12
N SER A 34 -12.16 -13.85 0.92
CA SER A 34 -13.02 -14.93 1.39
C SER A 34 -14.15 -14.36 2.25
N GLU A 35 -15.36 -14.90 2.13
CA GLU A 35 -16.47 -14.55 3.03
C GLU A 35 -16.22 -15.08 4.45
N ASN A 36 -15.33 -16.08 4.61
CA ASN A 36 -14.92 -16.61 5.91
C ASN A 36 -13.84 -15.72 6.54
N ALA A 37 -14.15 -15.11 7.69
CA ALA A 37 -13.24 -14.21 8.40
C ALA A 37 -11.97 -14.90 8.91
N GLU A 38 -12.07 -16.17 9.35
CA GLU A 38 -10.90 -16.92 9.82
C GLU A 38 -9.92 -17.21 8.67
N GLU A 39 -10.43 -17.50 7.47
CA GLU A 39 -9.60 -17.68 6.28
C GLU A 39 -8.92 -16.38 5.86
N ARG A 40 -9.63 -15.24 5.92
CA ARG A 40 -9.06 -13.92 5.62
C ARG A 40 -7.89 -13.62 6.57
N LEU A 41 -8.10 -13.83 7.88
CA LEU A 41 -7.07 -13.59 8.89
C LEU A 41 -5.85 -14.48 8.68
N ALA A 42 -6.05 -15.80 8.53
CA ALA A 42 -4.96 -16.74 8.29
C ALA A 42 -4.18 -16.44 7.00
N ALA A 43 -4.88 -15.95 5.96
CA ALA A 43 -4.26 -15.50 4.73
C ALA A 43 -3.42 -14.23 4.93
N ALA A 44 -3.94 -13.24 5.65
CA ALA A 44 -3.23 -12.00 5.97
C ALA A 44 -1.96 -12.27 6.80
N GLU A 45 -2.06 -13.11 7.83
CA GLU A 45 -0.91 -13.57 8.62
C GLU A 45 0.12 -14.29 7.74
N THR A 46 -0.34 -15.12 6.79
CA THR A 46 0.54 -15.83 5.86
C THR A 46 1.28 -14.84 4.93
N LEU A 47 0.61 -13.78 4.47
CA LEU A 47 1.24 -12.76 3.64
C LEU A 47 2.31 -12.02 4.43
N VAL A 48 1.96 -11.42 5.56
CA VAL A 48 2.90 -10.62 6.37
C VAL A 48 4.10 -11.44 6.84
N ASN A 49 3.88 -12.67 7.32
CA ASN A 49 4.96 -13.47 7.89
C ASN A 49 5.87 -14.16 6.86
N LYS A 50 5.43 -14.32 5.60
CA LYS A 50 6.16 -15.17 4.63
C LYS A 50 6.41 -14.53 3.27
N HIS A 51 5.59 -13.58 2.85
CA HIS A 51 5.56 -13.15 1.45
C HIS A 51 5.79 -11.65 1.26
N THR A 52 5.33 -10.79 2.19
CA THR A 52 5.37 -9.34 1.98
C THR A 52 6.79 -8.80 1.87
N GLU A 53 7.75 -9.29 2.67
CA GLU A 53 9.17 -8.91 2.54
C GLU A 53 9.72 -9.18 1.13
N ALA A 54 9.48 -10.39 0.61
CA ALA A 54 9.93 -10.77 -0.72
C ALA A 54 9.24 -9.95 -1.83
N MET A 55 7.93 -9.67 -1.66
CA MET A 55 7.20 -8.81 -2.57
C MET A 55 7.74 -7.37 -2.56
N LEU A 56 8.04 -6.81 -1.39
CA LEU A 56 8.57 -5.46 -1.26
C LEU A 56 9.96 -5.31 -1.90
N GLU A 57 10.83 -6.31 -1.78
CA GLU A 57 12.12 -6.28 -2.50
C GLU A 57 11.92 -6.41 -4.01
N ALA A 58 10.97 -7.25 -4.49
CA ALA A 58 10.63 -7.31 -5.91
C ALA A 58 10.10 -5.96 -6.41
N LEU A 59 9.23 -5.31 -5.64
CA LEU A 59 8.72 -3.97 -5.94
C LEU A 59 9.86 -2.94 -5.99
N ARG A 60 10.76 -2.98 -5.01
CA ARG A 60 11.94 -2.10 -4.97
C ARG A 60 12.84 -2.27 -6.19
N ILE A 61 13.06 -3.51 -6.65
CA ILE A 61 13.83 -3.80 -7.88
C ILE A 61 13.17 -3.15 -9.11
N ILE A 62 11.85 -3.22 -9.22
CA ILE A 62 11.11 -2.59 -10.32
C ILE A 62 11.24 -1.06 -10.22
N LEU A 63 11.01 -0.48 -9.04
CA LEU A 63 11.05 0.97 -8.82
C LEU A 63 12.45 1.57 -9.00
N ARG A 64 13.52 0.82 -8.77
CA ARG A 64 14.91 1.26 -9.07
C ARG A 64 15.15 1.59 -10.55
N GLN A 65 14.29 1.11 -11.45
CA GLN A 65 14.39 1.44 -12.88
C GLN A 65 13.75 2.79 -13.22
N TYR A 66 13.04 3.41 -12.27
CA TYR A 66 12.38 4.70 -12.50
C TYR A 66 13.38 5.84 -12.36
N ASN A 67 13.23 6.87 -13.20
CA ASN A 67 13.88 8.15 -12.96
C ASN A 67 13.16 8.92 -11.83
N ALA A 68 13.77 10.03 -11.37
CA ALA A 68 13.22 10.83 -10.28
C ALA A 68 11.75 11.24 -10.50
N PRO A 69 11.35 11.87 -11.63
CA PRO A 69 9.94 12.19 -11.88
C PRO A 69 8.99 10.99 -11.79
N GLN A 70 9.39 9.83 -12.32
CA GLN A 70 8.57 8.63 -12.28
C GLN A 70 8.43 8.06 -10.87
N LEU A 71 9.52 8.01 -10.09
CA LEU A 71 9.48 7.49 -8.73
C LEU A 71 8.71 8.43 -7.79
N ALA A 72 8.86 9.75 -7.94
CA ALA A 72 8.06 10.73 -7.20
C ALA A 72 6.57 10.62 -7.53
N ALA A 73 6.22 10.45 -8.81
CA ALA A 73 4.83 10.24 -9.20
C ALA A 73 4.25 8.93 -8.66
N TRP A 74 5.06 7.86 -8.61
CA TRP A 74 4.63 6.59 -7.99
C TRP A 74 4.41 6.76 -6.47
N ASP A 75 5.33 7.43 -5.75
CA ASP A 75 5.18 7.72 -4.32
C ASP A 75 3.93 8.55 -4.05
N ALA A 76 3.62 9.53 -4.90
CA ALA A 76 2.40 10.33 -4.79
C ALA A 76 1.11 9.51 -4.93
N HIS A 77 1.11 8.44 -5.75
CA HIS A 77 -0.03 7.52 -5.83
C HIS A 77 -0.14 6.63 -4.59
N CYS A 78 1.00 6.20 -4.01
CA CYS A 78 1.01 5.48 -2.74
C CYS A 78 0.45 6.36 -1.60
N GLU A 79 0.96 7.58 -1.49
CA GLU A 79 0.51 8.57 -0.50
C GLU A 79 -0.98 8.87 -0.66
N ARG A 80 -1.46 9.03 -1.90
CA ARG A 80 -2.90 9.18 -2.17
C ARG A 80 -3.71 7.97 -1.70
N ALA A 81 -3.25 6.75 -1.99
CA ALA A 81 -3.98 5.55 -1.58
C ALA A 81 -4.09 5.46 -0.04
N LEU A 82 -3.01 5.76 0.69
CA LEU A 82 -2.99 5.79 2.16
C LEU A 82 -3.88 6.90 2.73
N TYR A 83 -3.81 8.10 2.13
CA TYR A 83 -4.65 9.25 2.51
C TYR A 83 -6.14 8.97 2.29
N ASP A 84 -6.50 8.31 1.19
CA ASP A 84 -7.89 7.99 0.88
C ASP A 84 -8.49 6.95 1.85
N LEU A 85 -7.65 6.12 2.49
CA LEU A 85 -8.03 5.20 3.57
C LEU A 85 -7.99 5.84 4.97
N ASP A 86 -7.48 7.06 5.10
CA ASP A 86 -7.42 7.79 6.38
C ASP A 86 -8.83 8.29 6.76
N ARG A 87 -9.64 7.40 7.33
CA ARG A 87 -11.05 7.61 7.65
C ARG A 87 -11.43 6.88 8.93
N GLU A 88 -12.38 7.43 9.67
CA GLU A 88 -12.89 6.87 10.93
C GLU A 88 -13.43 5.44 10.76
N ASP A 89 -14.22 5.16 9.72
CA ASP A 89 -14.81 3.84 9.51
C ASP A 89 -13.79 2.77 9.05
N VAL A 90 -12.72 3.21 8.40
CA VAL A 90 -11.58 2.35 8.08
C VAL A 90 -10.74 2.10 9.34
N HIS A 91 -10.55 3.12 10.18
CA HIS A 91 -9.90 2.97 11.48
C HIS A 91 -10.64 1.99 12.39
N GLU A 92 -11.97 2.04 12.45
CA GLU A 92 -12.78 1.07 13.19
C GLU A 92 -12.56 -0.38 12.67
N ALA A 93 -12.36 -0.55 11.37
CA ALA A 93 -12.22 -1.87 10.74
C ALA A 93 -10.80 -2.46 10.81
N LEU A 94 -9.77 -1.61 10.78
CA LEU A 94 -8.37 -2.03 10.76
C LEU A 94 -7.72 -1.97 12.14
N ASP A 95 -8.27 -1.16 13.06
CA ASP A 95 -7.68 -0.83 14.35
C ASP A 95 -6.23 -0.30 14.22
N GLY A 96 -5.58 -0.14 15.38
CA GLY A 96 -4.18 0.23 15.52
C GLY A 96 -3.98 1.37 16.51
N SER A 97 -2.76 1.49 17.03
CA SER A 97 -2.31 2.77 17.63
C SER A 97 -2.24 3.86 16.55
N ASP A 98 -2.06 5.15 16.90
CA ASP A 98 -2.01 6.25 15.92
C ASP A 98 -1.09 5.93 14.71
N ASP A 99 0.10 5.37 14.96
CA ASP A 99 1.04 4.90 13.92
C ASP A 99 0.66 3.51 13.36
N GLY A 100 0.11 2.63 14.20
CA GLY A 100 -0.38 1.31 13.78
C GLY A 100 -1.45 1.38 12.70
N PHE A 101 -2.35 2.37 12.78
CA PHE A 101 -3.35 2.59 11.73
C PHE A 101 -2.75 3.00 10.38
N LEU A 102 -1.63 3.73 10.37
CA LEU A 102 -0.89 3.97 9.14
C LEU A 102 -0.35 2.65 8.57
N TYR A 103 0.16 1.77 9.41
CA TYR A 103 0.79 0.53 8.97
C TYR A 103 -0.23 -0.51 8.52
N THR A 104 -1.42 -0.55 9.12
CA THR A 104 -2.51 -1.39 8.63
C THR A 104 -3.01 -0.93 7.25
N ARG A 105 -3.08 0.39 7.01
CA ARG A 105 -3.30 0.93 5.65
C ARG A 105 -2.16 0.57 4.69
N GLY A 106 -0.92 0.56 5.18
CA GLY A 106 0.25 0.06 4.44
C GLY A 106 0.05 -1.36 3.93
N PHE A 107 -0.43 -2.27 4.78
CA PHE A 107 -0.75 -3.64 4.39
C PHE A 107 -1.85 -3.70 3.33
N VAL A 108 -2.94 -2.96 3.51
CA VAL A 108 -4.06 -2.92 2.54
C VAL A 108 -3.58 -2.49 1.15
N VAL A 109 -2.67 -1.51 1.07
CA VAL A 109 -2.07 -1.09 -0.21
C VAL A 109 -1.10 -2.16 -0.74
N ALA A 110 -0.26 -2.75 0.11
CA ALA A 110 0.69 -3.80 -0.24
C ALA A 110 -0.02 -5.05 -0.80
N ALA A 111 -1.18 -5.41 -0.25
CA ALA A 111 -2.02 -6.51 -0.71
C ALA A 111 -2.58 -6.29 -2.14
N GLY A 112 -2.50 -5.06 -2.65
CA GLY A 112 -2.81 -4.69 -4.02
C GLY A 112 -4.26 -4.26 -4.23
N ARG A 113 -4.56 -3.91 -5.48
CA ARG A 113 -5.75 -3.11 -5.84
C ARG A 113 -7.07 -3.71 -5.39
N LYS A 114 -7.23 -5.03 -5.52
CA LYS A 114 -8.49 -5.71 -5.22
C LYS A 114 -8.86 -5.63 -3.74
N HIS A 115 -7.90 -5.87 -2.85
CA HIS A 115 -8.13 -5.78 -1.41
C HIS A 115 -8.31 -4.31 -1.01
N TYR A 116 -7.48 -3.41 -1.53
CA TYR A 116 -7.64 -1.97 -1.35
C TYR A 116 -9.06 -1.48 -1.70
N GLU A 117 -9.57 -1.80 -2.90
CA GLU A 117 -10.89 -1.35 -3.35
C GLU A 117 -12.01 -1.97 -2.49
N ALA A 118 -11.84 -3.21 -2.02
CA ALA A 118 -12.78 -3.85 -1.12
C ALA A 118 -12.84 -3.16 0.24
N VAL A 119 -11.69 -2.91 0.88
CA VAL A 119 -11.61 -2.17 2.16
C VAL A 119 -12.14 -0.76 1.98
N PHE A 120 -11.73 -0.04 0.94
CA PHE A 120 -12.18 1.32 0.67
C PHE A 120 -13.71 1.44 0.56
N THR A 121 -14.37 0.41 0.01
CA THR A 121 -15.81 0.41 -0.24
C THR A 121 -16.60 -0.12 0.96
N GLN A 122 -16.12 -1.16 1.65
CA GLN A 122 -16.80 -1.80 2.78
C GLN A 122 -15.78 -2.18 3.87
N PRO A 123 -15.27 -1.21 4.64
CA PRO A 123 -14.17 -1.45 5.57
C PRO A 123 -14.51 -2.51 6.61
N LEU A 124 -15.66 -2.39 7.28
CA LEU A 124 -16.10 -3.36 8.31
C LEU A 124 -16.26 -4.81 7.80
N LYS A 125 -16.38 -5.01 6.48
CA LYS A 125 -16.47 -6.35 5.89
C LYS A 125 -15.10 -6.92 5.55
N TRP A 126 -14.23 -6.10 4.95
CA TRP A 126 -12.98 -6.55 4.30
C TRP A 126 -11.71 -6.13 5.02
N GLY A 127 -11.81 -5.24 6.00
CA GLY A 127 -10.75 -4.89 6.92
C GLY A 127 -10.34 -6.09 7.76
N ILE A 128 -9.05 -6.14 8.09
CA ILE A 128 -8.46 -7.17 8.93
C ILE A 128 -7.64 -6.42 9.97
N MET A 129 -8.00 -6.62 11.24
CA MET A 129 -7.43 -5.86 12.35
C MET A 129 -5.95 -6.20 12.57
N ASP A 130 -5.16 -5.20 12.94
CA ASP A 130 -3.77 -5.33 13.41
C ASP A 130 -2.81 -6.06 12.45
N VAL A 131 -3.11 -6.02 11.14
CA VAL A 131 -2.20 -6.53 10.11
C VAL A 131 -1.42 -5.37 9.50
N GLU A 132 -0.18 -5.22 9.94
CA GLU A 132 0.67 -4.07 9.60
C GLU A 132 1.69 -4.36 8.49
N GLU A 133 1.99 -3.34 7.68
CA GLU A 133 3.16 -3.31 6.78
C GLU A 133 3.68 -1.87 6.64
N GLU A 134 4.48 -1.43 7.61
CA GLU A 134 5.09 -0.10 7.64
C GLU A 134 5.93 0.17 6.38
N SER A 135 6.66 -0.84 5.89
CA SER A 135 7.62 -0.64 4.80
C SER A 135 6.93 -0.11 3.55
N MET A 136 5.70 -0.55 3.27
CA MET A 136 4.93 -0.10 2.12
C MET A 136 4.64 1.41 2.18
N CYS A 137 4.42 1.97 3.38
CA CYS A 137 4.12 3.39 3.58
C CYS A 137 5.28 4.30 3.14
N TYR A 138 6.51 3.80 3.20
CA TYR A 138 7.71 4.61 3.01
C TYR A 138 8.68 4.08 1.95
N LEU A 139 8.37 2.94 1.31
CA LEU A 139 9.27 2.27 0.37
C LEU A 139 9.79 3.21 -0.72
N ALA A 140 8.88 3.92 -1.40
CA ALA A 140 9.24 4.74 -2.54
C ALA A 140 9.90 6.07 -2.14
N CYS A 141 9.43 6.76 -1.10
CA CYS A 141 10.09 7.98 -0.64
C CYS A 141 11.49 7.72 -0.08
N HIS A 142 11.71 6.60 0.63
CA HIS A 142 13.04 6.18 1.05
C HIS A 142 13.92 5.82 -0.14
N LEU A 143 13.40 5.03 -1.09
CA LEU A 143 14.15 4.69 -2.30
C LEU A 143 14.51 5.94 -3.13
N TYR A 144 13.61 6.92 -3.22
CA TYR A 144 13.86 8.19 -3.89
C TYR A 144 15.02 8.94 -3.22
N LYS A 145 15.01 9.03 -1.90
CA LYS A 145 16.11 9.64 -1.13
C LYS A 145 17.43 8.90 -1.32
N ASP A 146 17.40 7.58 -1.31
CA ASP A 146 18.61 6.77 -1.53
C ASP A 146 19.19 6.99 -2.93
N MET A 147 18.34 7.13 -3.95
CA MET A 147 18.76 7.26 -5.35
C MET A 147 19.16 8.70 -5.74
N PHE A 148 18.51 9.71 -5.17
CA PHE A 148 18.62 11.10 -5.64
C PHE A 148 19.11 12.08 -4.57
N GLY A 149 19.30 11.63 -3.32
CA GLY A 149 19.91 12.41 -2.24
C GLY A 149 18.97 13.40 -1.54
N GLU A 150 17.71 13.47 -1.95
CA GLU A 150 16.68 14.37 -1.39
C GLU A 150 15.33 13.65 -1.30
N TRP A 151 14.35 14.21 -0.58
CA TRP A 151 13.00 13.64 -0.52
C TRP A 151 12.19 14.00 -1.78
N PRO A 152 11.18 13.18 -2.17
CA PRO A 152 10.32 13.52 -3.29
C PRO A 152 9.57 14.84 -3.05
N PRO A 153 9.17 15.55 -4.13
CA PRO A 153 8.37 16.77 -4.00
C PRO A 153 7.07 16.53 -3.21
N ARG A 154 6.69 17.50 -2.37
CA ARG A 154 5.44 17.43 -1.60
C ARG A 154 4.23 17.47 -2.53
N THR A 155 3.25 16.62 -2.25
CA THR A 155 1.96 16.55 -2.98
C THR A 155 0.90 17.49 -2.42
N GLY A 156 1.06 17.94 -1.17
CA GLY A 156 0.07 18.73 -0.42
C GLY A 156 -0.88 17.90 0.45
N ILE A 157 -0.81 16.56 0.37
CA ILE A 157 -1.43 15.65 1.34
C ILE A 157 -0.35 14.99 2.21
N SER A 158 -0.79 14.21 3.19
CA SER A 158 0.10 13.43 4.08
C SER A 158 -0.40 11.99 4.13
N ARG A 159 0.50 11.03 4.35
CA ARG A 159 0.09 9.63 4.61
C ARG A 159 -0.32 9.42 6.07
N GLU A 160 0.18 10.27 6.97
CA GLU A 160 -0.07 10.21 8.42
C GLU A 160 -1.56 10.16 8.76
N THR A 161 -1.88 9.46 9.84
CA THR A 161 -3.22 9.34 10.42
C THR A 161 -3.82 10.72 10.73
N CYS A 162 -5.14 10.86 10.56
CA CYS A 162 -5.91 12.10 10.79
C CYS A 162 -5.51 13.29 9.90
N SER A 163 -4.81 13.06 8.79
CA SER A 163 -4.45 14.10 7.82
C SER A 163 -5.55 14.35 6.78
N ASN A 164 -6.39 13.36 6.49
CA ASN A 164 -7.58 13.50 5.68
C ASN A 164 -8.76 14.01 6.51
N LYS A 165 -8.83 15.33 6.70
CA LYS A 165 -9.86 15.97 7.53
C LYS A 165 -11.30 15.59 7.17
N ASP A 166 -11.57 15.27 5.90
CA ASP A 166 -12.91 14.89 5.45
C ASP A 166 -13.27 13.45 5.87
N GLY A 167 -12.28 12.63 6.24
CA GLY A 167 -12.45 11.27 6.74
C GLY A 167 -12.71 11.15 8.24
N TRP A 168 -12.61 12.26 8.98
CA TRP A 168 -12.70 12.29 10.45
C TRP A 168 -13.69 13.38 10.91
N PRO A 169 -15.01 13.10 10.85
CA PRO A 169 -16.08 14.06 11.17
C PRO A 169 -16.22 14.43 12.66
#